data_AF-A0A3V6BJK2-F1
#
_entry.id   AF-A0A3V6BJK2-F1
#
_cell.length_a   1.000
_cell.length_b   1.000
_cell.length_c   1.000
_cell.angle_alpha   90.00
_cell.angle_beta   90.00
_cell.angle_gamma   90.00
#
_symmetry.space_group_name_H-M   'P 1'
#
loop_
_entity.id
_entity.type
_entity.pdbx_description
1 polymer ?
#
loop_
_entity_poly.entity_id
_entity_poly.type
_entity_poly.pdbx_seq_one_letter_code
_entity_poly.pdbx_strand_id
1 'polypeptide(L)'
;MKLVQYLVNGGKRYGIMQETGIIDLSQRLGDKYPTLKSLLCANALTDAALWCDEPADYYYQEVTFLPVIDDPQKIICVGMNYADKRIEFNETNPAPTLFVRFADSQTGHNGLLLKPENTNEFDYEGELAVVIGRRCSRVSAEDALDYVAGYSCYMDGSVRDWQHSWFTAGKNWPSTGSFGPCLVTTDDIPDPQMLRLLTRLNGREVQNESTANMIHPIASLIAYISTFTLLSPGDTILTGSPGGVGKKRVPPLFLHDGDVIEVEIEHIGTLRNVVRDSRYLTSSVSWHDGRK
;
A
#
# COMPACT_ATOMS: atom_id res chain seq x y z
N MET A 1 -7.63 -13.40 8.45
CA MET A 1 -7.16 -14.01 7.18
C MET A 1 -6.21 -13.07 6.41
N LYS A 2 -5.25 -13.61 5.62
CA LYS A 2 -4.35 -12.83 4.74
C LYS A 2 -4.63 -13.08 3.25
N LEU A 3 -4.96 -12.05 2.49
CA LEU A 3 -5.32 -12.16 1.06
C LEU A 3 -4.27 -11.52 0.16
N VAL A 4 -3.99 -12.13 -0.99
CA VAL A 4 -2.99 -11.65 -1.95
C VAL A 4 -3.54 -11.66 -3.37
N GLN A 5 -2.97 -10.81 -4.21
CA GLN A 5 -3.16 -10.85 -5.65
C GLN A 5 -1.81 -11.14 -6.33
N TYR A 6 -1.81 -11.95 -7.37
CA TYR A 6 -0.60 -12.42 -8.03
C TYR A 6 -0.82 -12.78 -9.49
N LEU A 7 0.28 -12.84 -10.24
CA LEU A 7 0.36 -13.42 -11.57
C LEU A 7 0.97 -14.82 -11.48
N VAL A 8 0.36 -15.78 -12.16
CA VAL A 8 0.91 -17.12 -12.37
C VAL A 8 0.47 -17.61 -13.75
N ASN A 9 1.38 -18.24 -14.50
CA ASN A 9 1.12 -18.72 -15.88
C ASN A 9 0.49 -17.68 -16.81
N GLY A 10 0.82 -16.39 -16.64
CA GLY A 10 0.29 -15.28 -17.43
C GLY A 10 -1.12 -14.80 -17.06
N GLY A 11 -1.77 -15.41 -16.07
CA GLY A 11 -3.09 -15.01 -15.57
C GLY A 11 -3.02 -14.30 -14.23
N LYS A 12 -3.84 -13.24 -14.06
CA LYS A 12 -4.07 -12.60 -12.76
C LYS A 12 -4.99 -13.45 -11.90
N ARG A 13 -4.58 -13.72 -10.68
CA ARG A 13 -5.30 -14.53 -9.70
C ARG A 13 -5.21 -13.87 -8.32
N TYR A 14 -6.02 -14.35 -7.39
CA TYR A 14 -6.00 -13.96 -5.99
C TYR A 14 -6.24 -15.16 -5.09
N GLY A 15 -5.79 -15.07 -3.84
CA GLY A 15 -5.75 -16.21 -2.94
C GLY A 15 -5.49 -15.87 -1.48
N ILE A 16 -5.46 -16.89 -0.64
CA ILE A 16 -5.13 -16.80 0.79
C ILE A 16 -3.65 -17.10 0.97
N MET A 17 -2.92 -16.19 1.61
CA MET A 17 -1.52 -16.36 1.95
C MET A 17 -1.36 -17.28 3.17
N GLN A 18 -0.55 -18.31 3.04
CA GLN A 18 -0.20 -19.27 4.10
C GLN A 18 1.28 -19.19 4.45
N GLU A 19 1.81 -20.03 5.33
CA GLU A 19 3.24 -19.98 5.67
C GLU A 19 4.15 -20.25 4.45
N THR A 20 3.77 -21.21 3.60
CA THR A 20 4.64 -21.72 2.52
C THR A 20 4.17 -21.36 1.11
N GLY A 21 2.97 -20.80 0.95
CA GLY A 21 2.39 -20.58 -0.37
C GLY A 21 1.03 -19.90 -0.34
N ILE A 22 0.26 -20.07 -1.42
CA ILE A 22 -1.01 -19.41 -1.66
C ILE A 22 -2.07 -20.46 -1.99
N ILE A 23 -3.23 -20.37 -1.32
CA ILE A 23 -4.45 -21.09 -1.67
C ILE A 23 -5.19 -20.28 -2.74
N ASP A 24 -5.39 -20.85 -3.91
CA ASP A 24 -5.94 -20.15 -5.07
C ASP A 24 -7.46 -20.00 -4.98
N LEU A 25 -7.91 -18.80 -4.62
CA LEU A 25 -9.33 -18.49 -4.56
C LEU A 25 -9.92 -18.22 -5.93
N SER A 26 -9.12 -17.88 -6.94
CA SER A 26 -9.63 -17.74 -8.32
C SER A 26 -10.07 -19.10 -8.87
N GLN A 27 -9.41 -20.20 -8.50
CA GLN A 27 -9.85 -21.56 -8.84
C GLN A 27 -11.16 -21.94 -8.15
N ARG A 28 -11.34 -21.50 -6.90
CA ARG A 28 -12.45 -21.92 -6.03
C ARG A 28 -13.69 -21.05 -6.18
N LEU A 29 -13.49 -19.74 -6.37
CA LEU A 29 -14.52 -18.71 -6.33
C LEU A 29 -14.56 -17.83 -7.58
N GLY A 30 -13.63 -18.01 -8.54
CA GLY A 30 -13.46 -17.12 -9.69
C GLY A 30 -14.69 -16.96 -10.59
N ASP A 31 -15.53 -17.99 -10.70
CA ASP A 31 -16.79 -17.92 -11.45
C ASP A 31 -17.79 -16.94 -10.83
N LYS A 32 -17.75 -16.79 -9.50
CA LYS A 32 -18.62 -15.88 -8.74
C LYS A 32 -17.94 -14.52 -8.50
N TYR A 33 -16.65 -14.54 -8.20
CA TYR A 33 -15.82 -13.37 -7.88
C TYR A 33 -14.51 -13.45 -8.66
N PRO A 34 -14.44 -12.91 -9.88
CA PRO A 34 -13.26 -13.04 -10.74
C PRO A 34 -11.98 -12.38 -10.20
N THR A 35 -12.10 -11.48 -9.22
CA THR A 35 -10.98 -10.71 -8.64
C THR A 35 -11.16 -10.50 -7.14
N LEU A 36 -10.06 -10.22 -6.43
CA LEU A 36 -10.12 -9.84 -5.01
C LEU A 36 -11.04 -8.64 -4.79
N LYS A 37 -10.98 -7.61 -5.64
CA LYS A 37 -11.89 -6.47 -5.55
C LYS A 37 -13.35 -6.86 -5.72
N SER A 38 -13.67 -7.77 -6.65
CA SER A 38 -15.06 -8.26 -6.80
C SER A 38 -15.56 -9.03 -5.58
N LEU A 39 -14.68 -9.78 -4.89
CA LEU A 39 -14.97 -10.43 -3.61
C LEU A 39 -15.30 -9.38 -2.53
N LEU A 40 -14.51 -8.31 -2.45
CA LEU A 40 -14.77 -7.19 -1.52
C LEU A 40 -16.09 -6.47 -1.84
N CYS A 41 -16.33 -6.17 -3.12
CA CYS A 41 -17.59 -5.55 -3.57
C CYS A 41 -18.83 -6.37 -3.18
N ALA A 42 -18.70 -7.70 -3.17
CA ALA A 42 -19.77 -8.61 -2.76
C ALA A 42 -19.86 -8.80 -1.24
N ASN A 43 -18.98 -8.18 -0.45
CA ASN A 43 -18.84 -8.39 1.00
C ASN A 43 -18.69 -9.88 1.35
N ALA A 44 -17.91 -10.62 0.56
CA ALA A 44 -17.87 -12.08 0.55
C ALA A 44 -16.58 -12.66 1.16
N LEU A 45 -15.95 -11.95 2.10
CA LEU A 45 -14.77 -12.47 2.83
C LEU A 45 -15.08 -13.77 3.58
N THR A 46 -16.33 -13.96 4.03
CA THR A 46 -16.79 -15.22 4.62
C THR A 46 -16.77 -16.39 3.65
N ASP A 47 -17.02 -16.16 2.36
CA ASP A 47 -16.94 -17.22 1.33
C ASP A 47 -15.48 -17.67 1.12
N ALA A 48 -14.53 -16.73 1.22
CA ALA A 48 -13.09 -17.02 1.17
C ALA A 48 -12.61 -17.79 2.41
N ALA A 49 -13.10 -17.43 3.60
CA ALA A 49 -12.71 -18.05 4.86
C ALA A 49 -12.98 -19.57 4.92
N LEU A 50 -13.94 -20.07 4.13
CA LEU A 50 -14.23 -21.51 4.03
C LEU A 50 -13.06 -22.35 3.50
N TRP A 51 -12.06 -21.72 2.91
CA TRP A 51 -10.91 -22.37 2.28
C TRP A 51 -9.60 -22.15 3.05
N CYS A 52 -9.63 -21.52 4.23
CA CYS A 52 -8.42 -21.19 5.00
C CYS A 52 -7.56 -22.39 5.39
N ASP A 53 -8.15 -23.58 5.49
CA ASP A 53 -7.47 -24.80 5.95
C ASP A 53 -7.01 -25.72 4.81
N GLU A 54 -7.20 -25.31 3.55
CA GLU A 54 -6.74 -26.06 2.39
C GLU A 54 -5.20 -25.96 2.20
N PRO A 55 -4.57 -26.94 1.53
CA PRO A 55 -3.17 -26.82 1.15
C PRO A 55 -2.96 -25.72 0.10
N ALA A 56 -1.78 -25.11 0.11
CA ALA A 56 -1.38 -24.15 -0.91
C ALA A 56 -1.32 -24.81 -2.30
N ASP A 57 -1.86 -24.12 -3.31
CA ASP A 57 -1.80 -24.55 -4.71
C ASP A 57 -0.54 -24.04 -5.41
N TYR A 58 0.04 -22.94 -4.92
CA TYR A 58 1.27 -22.33 -5.45
C TYR A 58 2.23 -21.95 -4.33
N TYR A 59 3.52 -22.18 -4.54
CA TYR A 59 4.59 -21.64 -3.72
C TYR A 59 4.92 -20.20 -4.12
N TYR A 60 5.48 -19.41 -3.21
CA TYR A 60 5.82 -18.00 -3.48
C TYR A 60 6.78 -17.77 -4.63
N GLN A 61 7.68 -18.72 -4.89
CA GLN A 61 8.64 -18.65 -5.99
C GLN A 61 8.00 -18.86 -7.38
N GLU A 62 6.77 -19.37 -7.43
CA GLU A 62 6.06 -19.65 -8.68
C GLU A 62 5.21 -18.47 -9.16
N VAL A 63 5.07 -17.43 -8.32
CA VAL A 63 4.16 -16.32 -8.57
C VAL A 63 4.90 -14.98 -8.58
N THR A 64 4.32 -14.02 -9.27
CA THR A 64 4.70 -12.60 -9.12
C THR A 64 3.59 -11.88 -8.37
N PHE A 65 3.89 -11.32 -7.19
CA PHE A 65 2.91 -10.56 -6.44
C PHE A 65 2.51 -9.28 -7.19
N LEU A 66 1.22 -8.99 -7.16
CA LEU A 66 0.66 -7.73 -7.64
C LEU A 66 0.34 -6.82 -6.44
N PRO A 67 0.09 -5.52 -6.67
CA PRO A 67 -0.53 -4.68 -5.65
C PRO A 67 -1.80 -5.37 -5.11
N VAL A 68 -2.01 -5.27 -3.79
CA VAL A 68 -3.15 -5.89 -3.10
C VAL A 68 -4.47 -5.57 -3.80
N ILE A 69 -4.68 -4.29 -4.16
CA ILE A 69 -5.70 -3.85 -5.11
C ILE A 69 -4.98 -3.12 -6.24
N ASP A 70 -5.05 -3.67 -7.46
CA ASP A 70 -4.38 -3.11 -8.65
C ASP A 70 -5.28 -2.14 -9.45
N ASP A 71 -6.59 -2.18 -9.22
CA ASP A 71 -7.58 -1.32 -9.89
C ASP A 71 -8.45 -0.49 -8.92
N PRO A 72 -7.91 0.16 -7.86
CA PRO A 72 -8.73 0.98 -6.96
C PRO A 72 -9.38 2.15 -7.71
N GLN A 73 -10.57 2.59 -7.30
CA GLN A 73 -11.14 3.82 -7.89
C GLN A 73 -10.43 5.06 -7.32
N LYS A 74 -10.00 4.99 -6.06
CA LYS A 74 -9.28 6.06 -5.38
C LYS A 74 -8.15 5.50 -4.51
N ILE A 75 -7.01 6.18 -4.56
CA ILE A 75 -5.95 6.07 -3.56
C ILE A 75 -5.80 7.46 -2.95
N ILE A 76 -6.30 7.64 -1.73
CA ILE A 76 -6.26 8.91 -1.00
C ILE A 76 -5.16 8.84 0.03
N CYS A 77 -4.24 9.79 -0.01
CA CYS A 77 -3.03 9.75 0.79
C CYS A 77 -3.06 10.89 1.80
N VAL A 78 -2.56 10.63 3.00
CA VAL A 78 -2.53 11.59 4.10
C VAL A 78 -1.09 12.01 4.35
N GLY A 79 -0.78 13.26 4.06
CA GLY A 79 0.50 13.87 4.41
C GLY A 79 0.55 14.28 5.88
N MET A 80 1.75 14.28 6.45
CA MET A 80 2.04 14.93 7.74
C MET A 80 1.18 14.43 8.90
N ASN A 81 0.90 13.11 8.95
CA ASN A 81 0.00 12.53 9.95
C ASN A 81 0.69 12.06 11.24
N TYR A 82 1.97 12.36 11.43
CA TYR A 82 2.73 12.01 12.64
C TYR A 82 3.40 13.26 13.22
N ALA A 83 3.47 13.34 14.55
CA ALA A 83 3.99 14.51 15.27
C ALA A 83 5.43 14.87 14.82
N ASP A 84 6.33 13.90 14.84
CA ASP A 84 7.73 14.10 14.46
C ASP A 84 7.87 14.57 13.01
N LYS A 85 7.04 14.04 12.10
CA LYS A 85 7.03 14.48 10.71
C LYS A 85 6.52 15.92 10.54
N ARG A 86 5.51 16.33 11.32
CA ARG A 86 5.08 17.74 11.31
C ARG A 86 6.19 18.66 11.78
N ILE A 87 6.93 18.28 12.81
CA ILE A 87 8.09 19.03 13.30
C ILE A 87 9.16 19.15 12.20
N GLU A 88 9.51 18.04 11.54
CA GLU A 88 10.49 18.02 10.46
C GLU A 88 10.15 18.99 9.31
N PHE A 89 8.86 19.19 9.03
CA PHE A 89 8.38 20.03 7.92
C PHE A 89 7.78 21.37 8.36
N ASN A 90 7.80 21.70 9.65
CA ASN A 90 7.15 22.89 10.23
C ASN A 90 5.65 23.01 9.86
N GLU A 91 4.94 21.88 9.80
CA GLU A 91 3.50 21.83 9.51
C GLU A 91 2.66 22.14 10.76
N THR A 92 1.73 23.08 10.64
CA THR A 92 0.90 23.56 11.76
C THR A 92 -0.60 23.52 11.47
N ASN A 93 -1.01 23.20 10.23
CA ASN A 93 -2.41 23.10 9.85
C ASN A 93 -3.09 21.93 10.61
N PRO A 94 -4.19 22.17 11.33
CA PRO A 94 -4.90 21.11 12.03
C PRO A 94 -5.71 20.20 11.10
N ALA A 95 -5.98 20.60 9.86
CA ALA A 95 -6.70 19.76 8.90
C ALA A 95 -5.76 18.68 8.31
N PRO A 96 -6.29 17.49 7.96
CA PRO A 96 -5.48 16.48 7.28
C PRO A 96 -5.05 16.99 5.90
N THR A 97 -3.76 16.86 5.60
CA THR A 97 -3.22 17.18 4.28
C THR A 97 -3.50 16.00 3.34
N LEU A 98 -4.38 16.19 2.35
CA LEU A 98 -4.78 15.12 1.43
C LEU A 98 -4.16 15.32 0.03
N PHE A 99 -3.72 14.22 -0.56
CA PHE A 99 -3.32 14.13 -1.96
C PHE A 99 -3.72 12.77 -2.54
N VAL A 100 -3.42 12.53 -3.82
CA VAL A 100 -3.80 11.29 -4.50
C VAL A 100 -2.59 10.57 -5.09
N ARG A 101 -2.69 9.24 -5.12
CA ARG A 101 -1.88 8.38 -5.98
C ARG A 101 -2.74 7.74 -7.07
N PHE A 102 -2.11 7.37 -8.17
CA PHE A 102 -2.72 6.64 -9.27
C PHE A 102 -2.37 5.15 -9.19
N ALA A 103 -3.28 4.31 -9.67
CA ALA A 103 -3.16 2.86 -9.60
C ALA A 103 -1.95 2.29 -10.36
N ASP A 104 -1.49 2.98 -11.40
CA ASP A 104 -0.30 2.63 -12.19
C ASP A 104 1.03 3.10 -11.56
N SER A 105 0.96 3.85 -10.46
CA SER A 105 2.15 4.31 -9.73
C SER A 105 2.70 3.27 -8.74
N GLN A 106 2.01 2.14 -8.56
CA GLN A 106 2.31 1.12 -7.53
C GLN A 106 2.77 -0.22 -8.13
N THR A 107 3.64 -0.92 -7.40
CA THR A 107 4.08 -2.29 -7.67
C THR A 107 3.71 -3.23 -6.51
N GLY A 108 3.79 -4.54 -6.75
CA GLY A 108 3.55 -5.56 -5.73
C GLY A 108 4.76 -5.87 -4.85
N HIS A 109 4.57 -6.78 -3.90
CA HIS A 109 5.65 -7.32 -3.07
C HIS A 109 6.74 -8.01 -3.91
N ASN A 110 8.00 -7.86 -3.53
CA ASN A 110 9.19 -8.28 -4.29
C ASN A 110 9.28 -7.71 -5.72
N GLY A 111 8.37 -6.81 -6.11
CA GLY A 111 8.45 -6.08 -7.37
C GLY A 111 9.53 -5.01 -7.36
N LEU A 112 9.80 -4.45 -8.55
CA LEU A 112 10.76 -3.36 -8.72
C LEU A 112 10.13 -2.01 -8.38
N LEU A 113 10.84 -1.23 -7.57
CA LEU A 113 10.57 0.21 -7.42
C LEU A 113 11.41 0.98 -8.42
N LEU A 114 10.76 1.72 -9.29
CA LEU A 114 11.44 2.40 -10.39
C LEU A 114 11.82 3.81 -9.97
N LYS A 115 13.09 4.00 -9.65
CA LYS A 115 13.65 5.33 -9.44
C LYS A 115 13.63 6.07 -10.78
N PRO A 116 12.96 7.23 -10.89
CA PRO A 116 13.01 8.01 -12.12
C PRO A 116 14.43 8.47 -12.47
N GLU A 117 14.73 8.56 -13.76
CA GLU A 117 16.01 9.07 -14.26
C GLU A 117 16.25 10.52 -13.81
N ASN A 118 15.21 11.35 -13.87
CA ASN A 118 15.26 12.79 -13.67
C ASN A 118 15.19 13.23 -12.20
N THR A 119 15.62 12.38 -11.27
CA THR A 119 15.67 12.72 -9.83
C THR A 119 16.92 12.18 -9.16
N ASN A 120 17.43 12.97 -8.21
CA ASN A 120 18.42 12.53 -7.23
C ASN A 120 17.84 12.48 -5.80
N GLU A 121 16.55 12.80 -5.63
CA GLU A 121 15.87 12.85 -4.34
C GLU A 121 14.70 11.85 -4.27
N PHE A 122 14.91 10.61 -4.72
CA PHE A 122 13.92 9.54 -4.56
C PHE A 122 13.98 9.00 -3.13
N ASP A 123 12.89 9.14 -2.40
CA ASP A 123 12.83 8.97 -0.95
C ASP A 123 11.80 7.88 -0.57
N TYR A 124 11.98 7.29 0.61
CA TYR A 124 11.10 6.27 1.18
C TYR A 124 10.13 6.87 2.19
N GLU A 125 8.94 6.29 2.26
CA GLU A 125 7.92 6.59 3.26
C GLU A 125 7.14 5.30 3.55
N GLY A 126 7.43 4.61 4.66
CA GLY A 126 6.63 3.46 5.08
C GLY A 126 5.30 3.90 5.69
N GLU A 127 4.19 3.30 5.27
CA GLU A 127 2.83 3.66 5.70
C GLU A 127 1.95 2.44 5.95
N LEU A 128 0.95 2.60 6.83
CA LEU A 128 -0.18 1.68 6.91
C LEU A 128 -1.21 2.06 5.83
N ALA A 129 -1.58 1.09 5.00
CA ALA A 129 -2.68 1.21 4.05
C ALA A 129 -3.96 0.61 4.64
N VAL A 130 -5.06 1.33 4.46
CA VAL A 130 -6.41 0.92 4.87
C VAL A 130 -7.23 0.66 3.61
N VAL A 131 -7.74 -0.55 3.44
CA VAL A 131 -8.58 -0.92 2.29
C VAL A 131 -10.04 -0.89 2.69
N ILE A 132 -10.84 -0.10 1.99
CA ILE A 132 -12.28 -0.02 2.21
C ILE A 132 -12.92 -1.31 1.69
N GLY A 133 -13.76 -1.93 2.51
CA GLY A 133 -14.49 -3.16 2.19
C GLY A 133 -15.96 -2.93 1.86
N ARG A 134 -16.54 -1.85 2.37
CA ARG A 134 -17.95 -1.51 2.17
C ARG A 134 -18.09 -0.06 1.73
N ARG A 135 -19.04 0.18 0.82
CA ARG A 135 -19.35 1.52 0.34
C ARG A 135 -19.76 2.43 1.51
N CYS A 136 -19.15 3.60 1.64
CA CYS A 136 -19.46 4.54 2.72
C CYS A 136 -19.39 6.01 2.28
N SER A 137 -20.22 6.84 2.91
CA SER A 137 -20.26 8.30 2.75
C SER A 137 -20.82 8.92 4.02
N ARG A 138 -20.21 10.01 4.48
CA ARG A 138 -20.60 10.77 5.68
C ARG A 138 -20.79 9.87 6.91
N VAL A 139 -19.86 8.93 7.10
CA VAL A 139 -19.89 8.04 8.27
C VAL A 139 -19.29 8.73 9.49
N SER A 140 -19.77 8.35 10.67
CA SER A 140 -19.21 8.77 11.95
C SER A 140 -17.81 8.15 12.14
N ALA A 141 -17.01 8.68 13.07
CA ALA A 141 -15.73 8.06 13.41
C ALA A 141 -15.93 6.74 14.17
N GLU A 142 -16.99 6.67 14.97
CA GLU A 142 -17.37 5.51 15.77
C GLU A 142 -17.70 4.30 14.88
N ASP A 143 -18.36 4.53 13.74
CA ASP A 143 -18.75 3.46 12.80
C ASP A 143 -17.71 3.24 11.69
N ALA A 144 -16.66 4.06 11.61
CA ALA A 144 -15.78 4.12 10.45
C ALA A 144 -15.06 2.79 10.14
N LEU A 145 -14.62 2.08 11.18
CA LEU A 145 -13.85 0.84 11.03
C LEU A 145 -14.72 -0.33 10.51
N ASP A 146 -16.04 -0.28 10.68
CA ASP A 146 -16.97 -1.30 10.15
C ASP A 146 -17.03 -1.35 8.62
N TYR A 147 -16.44 -0.35 7.96
CA TYR A 147 -16.35 -0.25 6.51
C TYR A 147 -15.00 -0.70 5.95
N VAL A 148 -14.05 -1.07 6.80
CA VAL A 148 -12.70 -1.50 6.42
C VAL A 148 -12.71 -3.01 6.11
N ALA A 149 -12.12 -3.41 4.98
CA ALA A 149 -11.88 -4.82 4.67
C ALA A 149 -10.64 -5.35 5.37
N GLY A 150 -9.63 -4.50 5.53
CA GLY A 150 -8.37 -4.86 6.15
C GLY A 150 -7.27 -3.83 5.93
N TYR A 151 -6.06 -4.25 6.29
CA TYR A 151 -4.88 -3.42 6.34
C TYR A 151 -3.72 -4.06 5.56
N SER A 152 -2.79 -3.24 5.08
CA SER A 152 -1.56 -3.70 4.45
C SER A 152 -0.41 -2.74 4.73
N CYS A 153 0.82 -3.12 4.38
CA CYS A 153 1.92 -2.18 4.31
C CYS A 153 1.86 -1.44 2.97
N TYR A 154 2.40 -0.22 2.98
CA TYR A 154 2.63 0.54 1.77
C TYR A 154 3.99 1.23 1.86
N MET A 155 4.72 1.29 0.74
CA MET A 155 5.89 2.14 0.58
C MET A 155 5.51 3.30 -0.36
N ASP A 156 5.36 4.50 0.18
CA ASP A 156 4.92 5.70 -0.54
C ASP A 156 6.10 6.51 -1.11
N GLY A 157 6.76 5.90 -2.09
CA GLY A 157 7.97 6.46 -2.71
C GLY A 157 7.75 7.87 -3.24
N SER A 158 8.70 8.74 -2.91
CA SER A 158 8.58 10.19 -3.05
C SER A 158 9.73 10.76 -3.85
N VAL A 159 9.43 11.35 -4.99
CA VAL A 159 10.39 12.08 -5.83
C VAL A 159 10.40 13.54 -5.36
N ARG A 160 11.26 13.85 -4.39
CA ARG A 160 11.14 15.08 -3.57
C ARG A 160 11.45 16.37 -4.30
N ASP A 161 12.31 16.32 -5.31
CA ASP A 161 12.64 17.44 -6.20
C ASP A 161 11.49 17.77 -7.18
N TRP A 162 10.47 16.92 -7.26
CA TRP A 162 9.23 17.14 -8.02
C TRP A 162 8.01 17.46 -7.13
N GLN A 163 8.19 17.47 -5.80
CA GLN A 163 7.17 17.94 -4.84
C GLN A 163 7.30 19.45 -4.66
N HIS A 164 6.78 20.22 -5.62
CA HIS A 164 6.77 21.68 -5.59
C HIS A 164 5.62 22.22 -4.72
N SER A 165 4.59 22.80 -5.33
CA SER A 165 3.41 23.30 -4.61
C SER A 165 2.48 22.19 -4.12
N TRP A 166 2.53 21.01 -4.75
CA TRP A 166 1.67 19.87 -4.44
C TRP A 166 2.45 18.56 -4.51
N PHE A 167 2.02 17.55 -3.75
CA PHE A 167 2.68 16.25 -3.70
C PHE A 167 2.51 15.43 -4.98
N THR A 168 1.44 15.67 -5.75
CA THR A 168 0.99 14.80 -6.84
C THR A 168 2.10 14.44 -7.83
N ALA A 169 2.86 15.42 -8.34
CA ALA A 169 3.91 15.17 -9.32
C ALA A 169 5.04 14.28 -8.75
N GLY A 170 5.40 14.47 -7.48
CA GLY A 170 6.43 13.66 -6.82
C GLY A 170 5.93 12.30 -6.29
N LYS A 171 4.65 11.98 -6.44
CA LYS A 171 4.01 10.78 -5.87
C LYS A 171 3.44 9.83 -6.92
N ASN A 172 3.49 10.18 -8.20
CA ASN A 172 2.71 9.48 -9.24
C ASN A 172 3.54 8.97 -10.41
N TRP A 173 4.86 8.79 -10.22
CA TRP A 173 5.69 8.16 -11.23
C TRP A 173 5.41 6.64 -11.24
N PRO A 174 5.44 5.98 -12.41
CA PRO A 174 5.15 4.55 -12.53
C PRO A 174 6.02 3.70 -11.59
N SER A 175 5.38 2.77 -10.87
CA SER A 175 6.06 1.84 -9.95
C SER A 175 6.98 2.50 -8.91
N THR A 176 6.67 3.71 -8.45
CA THR A 176 7.40 4.36 -7.34
C THR A 176 6.84 4.04 -5.98
N GLY A 177 5.59 3.60 -5.89
CA GLY A 177 4.99 3.08 -4.67
C GLY A 177 4.95 1.57 -4.69
N SER A 178 4.79 0.94 -3.53
CA SER A 178 4.48 -0.49 -3.45
C SER A 178 3.42 -0.79 -2.40
N PHE A 179 2.63 -1.84 -2.64
CA PHE A 179 1.46 -2.20 -1.84
C PHE A 179 1.42 -3.71 -1.57
N GLY A 180 1.47 -4.11 -0.30
CA GLY A 180 1.53 -5.52 0.09
C GLY A 180 2.14 -5.75 1.47
N PRO A 181 2.61 -6.96 1.81
CA PRO A 181 2.61 -8.16 0.97
C PRO A 181 1.23 -8.78 0.77
N CYS A 182 0.29 -8.48 1.66
CA CYS A 182 -1.06 -9.02 1.67
C CYS A 182 -2.04 -8.03 2.31
N LEU A 183 -3.34 -8.24 2.09
CA LEU A 183 -4.40 -7.65 2.88
C LEU A 183 -4.67 -8.53 4.10
N VAL A 184 -4.46 -8.00 5.30
CA VAL A 184 -4.87 -8.67 6.54
C VAL A 184 -6.24 -8.17 6.93
N THR A 185 -7.19 -9.09 7.09
CA THR A 185 -8.58 -8.76 7.41
C THR A 185 -8.72 -8.27 8.86
N THR A 186 -9.78 -7.52 9.14
CA THR A 186 -9.98 -6.82 10.43
C THR A 186 -10.12 -7.75 11.64
N ASP A 187 -10.49 -9.02 11.45
CA ASP A 187 -10.51 -10.05 12.49
C ASP A 187 -9.12 -10.35 13.07
N ASP A 188 -8.06 -10.24 12.26
CA ASP A 188 -6.67 -10.46 12.71
C ASP A 188 -6.03 -9.18 13.26
N ILE A 189 -6.61 -8.00 12.99
CA ILE A 189 -6.15 -6.69 13.45
C ILE A 189 -7.35 -5.90 13.98
N PRO A 190 -7.79 -6.18 15.24
CA PRO A 190 -8.95 -5.53 15.82
C PRO A 190 -8.71 -4.05 16.14
N ASP A 191 -7.47 -3.66 16.46
CA ASP A 191 -7.08 -2.27 16.70
C ASP A 191 -5.92 -1.83 15.78
N PRO A 192 -6.21 -1.17 14.65
CA PRO A 192 -5.18 -0.70 13.73
C PRO A 192 -4.39 0.51 14.25
N GLN A 193 -4.83 1.11 15.37
CA GLN A 193 -4.17 2.25 16.00
C GLN A 193 -3.07 1.81 16.97
N MET A 194 -2.82 0.51 17.14
CA MET A 194 -1.84 -0.05 18.07
C MET A 194 -0.87 -1.01 17.38
N LEU A 195 -0.30 -0.59 16.25
CA LEU A 195 0.65 -1.39 15.47
C LEU A 195 2.01 -0.72 15.43
N ARG A 196 3.08 -1.51 15.58
CA ARG A 196 4.42 -1.04 15.22
C ARG A 196 4.60 -1.01 13.70
N LEU A 197 5.14 0.09 13.18
CA LEU A 197 5.57 0.29 11.80
C LEU A 197 7.08 0.52 11.76
N LEU A 198 7.78 -0.28 10.96
CA LEU A 198 9.23 -0.26 10.81
C LEU A 198 9.62 -0.19 9.33
N THR A 199 10.44 0.78 8.95
CA THR A 199 11.03 0.86 7.61
C THR A 199 12.54 0.61 7.67
N ARG A 200 13.06 -0.26 6.79
CA ARG A 200 14.49 -0.56 6.68
C ARG A 200 15.01 -0.34 5.26
N LEU A 201 16.13 0.37 5.17
CA LEU A 201 16.90 0.52 3.93
C LEU A 201 18.19 -0.31 4.03
N ASN A 202 18.34 -1.31 3.16
CA ASN A 202 19.48 -2.23 3.15
C ASN A 202 19.71 -2.89 4.53
N GLY A 203 18.62 -3.29 5.20
CA GLY A 203 18.64 -3.88 6.54
C GLY A 203 18.82 -2.89 7.68
N ARG A 204 19.10 -1.61 7.40
CA ARG A 204 19.22 -0.56 8.43
C ARG A 204 17.87 0.06 8.71
N GLU A 205 17.47 0.09 9.98
CA GLU A 205 16.29 0.84 10.45
C GLU A 205 16.42 2.33 10.10
N VAL A 206 15.41 2.84 9.39
CA VAL A 206 15.30 4.24 8.99
C VAL A 206 14.00 4.91 9.47
N GLN A 207 12.97 4.15 9.79
CA GLN A 207 11.77 4.66 10.46
C GLN A 207 11.27 3.58 11.43
N ASN A 208 10.80 3.96 12.61
CA ASN A 208 10.29 3.02 13.61
C ASN A 208 9.33 3.78 14.53
N GLU A 209 8.05 3.47 14.41
CA GLU A 209 6.99 4.24 15.06
C GLU A 209 5.78 3.37 15.39
N SER A 210 4.95 3.82 16.33
CA SER A 210 3.63 3.23 16.60
C SER A 210 2.54 3.96 15.82
N THR A 211 1.58 3.24 15.24
CA THR A 211 0.39 3.86 14.65
C THR A 211 -0.40 4.67 15.67
N ALA A 212 -0.24 4.44 16.98
CA ALA A 212 -0.87 5.23 18.04
C ALA A 212 -0.50 6.72 17.99
N ASN A 213 0.63 7.06 17.37
CA ASN A 213 1.13 8.42 17.26
C ASN A 213 0.61 9.18 16.03
N MET A 214 -0.35 8.62 15.30
CA MET A 214 -1.07 9.36 14.25
C MET A 214 -1.84 10.54 14.85
N ILE A 215 -1.69 11.72 14.26
CA ILE A 215 -2.39 12.94 14.65
C ILE A 215 -3.88 12.84 14.29
N HIS A 216 -4.17 12.28 13.12
CA HIS A 216 -5.51 11.93 12.68
C HIS A 216 -5.65 10.41 12.69
N PRO A 217 -6.36 9.84 13.68
CA PRO A 217 -6.66 8.42 13.75
C PRO A 217 -7.36 7.92 12.50
N ILE A 218 -7.22 6.63 12.20
CA ILE A 218 -7.77 5.99 10.98
C ILE A 218 -9.29 6.23 10.86
N ALA A 219 -10.01 6.03 11.96
CA ALA A 219 -11.45 6.28 12.05
C ALA A 219 -11.81 7.73 11.69
N SER A 220 -11.04 8.71 12.18
CA SER A 220 -11.24 10.14 11.89
C SER A 220 -10.95 10.47 10.43
N LEU A 221 -9.92 9.85 9.83
CA LEU A 221 -9.60 10.01 8.41
C LEU A 221 -10.74 9.51 7.52
N ILE A 222 -11.27 8.31 7.80
CA ILE A 222 -12.40 7.75 7.05
C ILE A 222 -13.63 8.66 7.18
N ALA A 223 -13.99 9.08 8.40
CA ALA A 223 -15.11 9.99 8.64
C ALA A 223 -14.95 11.31 7.85
N TYR A 224 -13.77 11.93 7.93
CA TYR A 224 -13.45 13.15 7.21
C TYR A 224 -13.54 12.98 5.68
N ILE A 225 -12.86 11.97 5.14
CA ILE A 225 -12.81 11.71 3.69
C ILE A 225 -14.20 11.39 3.15
N SER A 226 -14.95 10.55 3.86
CA SER A 226 -16.29 10.13 3.46
C SER A 226 -17.29 11.29 3.40
N THR A 227 -16.98 12.43 4.04
CA THR A 227 -17.84 13.62 4.05
C THR A 227 -17.90 14.30 2.69
N PHE A 228 -16.77 14.35 1.97
CA PHE A 228 -16.68 15.05 0.69
C PHE A 228 -16.64 14.11 -0.52
N THR A 229 -16.29 12.83 -0.33
CA THR A 229 -16.30 11.83 -1.39
C THR A 229 -16.87 10.52 -0.90
N LEU A 230 -17.49 9.77 -1.83
CA LEU A 230 -17.80 8.37 -1.59
C LEU A 230 -16.51 7.54 -1.52
N LEU A 231 -16.45 6.60 -0.59
CA LEU A 231 -15.48 5.51 -0.57
C LEU A 231 -16.16 4.20 -1.02
N SER A 232 -15.52 3.47 -1.92
CA SER A 232 -16.01 2.21 -2.50
C SER A 232 -15.12 1.02 -2.05
N PRO A 233 -15.63 -0.22 -2.08
CA PRO A 233 -14.80 -1.39 -1.86
C PRO A 233 -13.57 -1.42 -2.79
N GLY A 234 -12.39 -1.63 -2.21
CA GLY A 234 -11.09 -1.56 -2.87
C GLY A 234 -10.45 -0.17 -2.90
N ASP A 235 -11.17 0.91 -2.58
CA ASP A 235 -10.53 2.23 -2.37
C ASP A 235 -9.55 2.12 -1.20
N THR A 236 -8.42 2.79 -1.33
CA THR A 236 -7.31 2.67 -0.38
C THR A 236 -6.98 4.04 0.22
N ILE A 237 -6.78 4.08 1.54
CA ILE A 237 -6.30 5.25 2.26
C ILE A 237 -4.88 4.97 2.74
N LEU A 238 -3.92 5.78 2.31
CA LEU A 238 -2.54 5.76 2.82
C LEU A 238 -2.45 6.75 3.98
N THR A 239 -2.17 6.24 5.18
CA THR A 239 -2.43 6.95 6.44
C THR A 239 -1.33 7.93 6.85
N GLY A 240 -0.28 8.06 6.03
CA GLY A 240 0.87 8.90 6.28
C GLY A 240 2.03 8.13 6.90
N SER A 241 3.23 8.51 6.50
CA SER A 241 4.47 7.94 7.05
C SER A 241 4.95 8.70 8.29
N PRO A 242 5.61 8.05 9.26
CA PRO A 242 6.23 8.71 10.40
C PRO A 242 7.44 9.58 10.00
N GLY A 243 8.09 10.20 11.00
CA GLY A 243 9.35 10.92 10.80
C GLY A 243 10.49 10.01 10.33
N GLY A 244 11.66 10.60 10.10
CA GLY A 244 12.87 9.87 9.68
C GLY A 244 13.01 9.70 8.17
N VAL A 245 12.22 10.42 7.38
CA VAL A 245 12.30 10.42 5.91
C VAL A 245 13.68 10.86 5.42
N GLY A 246 14.12 10.31 4.30
CA GLY A 246 15.45 10.53 3.74
C GLY A 246 15.84 11.98 3.57
N LYS A 247 14.92 12.81 3.04
CA LYS A 247 15.14 14.24 2.81
C LYS A 247 15.50 15.05 4.07
N LYS A 248 15.06 14.59 5.24
CA LYS A 248 15.20 15.31 6.52
C LYS A 248 16.40 14.85 7.34
N ARG A 249 17.10 13.82 6.88
CA ARG A 249 18.34 13.34 7.49
C ARG A 249 19.52 14.26 7.17
N VAL A 250 20.55 14.20 8.00
CA VAL A 250 21.81 14.95 7.83
C VAL A 250 22.99 13.97 7.86
N PRO A 251 23.63 13.68 6.71
CA PRO A 251 23.24 14.10 5.35
C PRO A 251 21.93 13.44 4.89
N PRO A 252 21.26 13.96 3.83
CA PRO A 252 20.10 13.31 3.24
C PRO A 252 20.40 11.87 2.81
N LEU A 253 19.39 11.01 2.92
CA LEU A 253 19.48 9.58 2.59
C LEU A 253 18.42 9.21 1.57
N PHE A 254 18.79 9.16 0.29
CA PHE A 254 17.89 8.81 -0.80
C PHE A 254 18.10 7.37 -1.28
N LEU A 255 17.09 6.85 -1.98
CA LEU A 255 17.09 5.54 -2.62
C LEU A 255 17.90 5.58 -3.92
N HIS A 256 18.74 4.58 -4.12
CA HIS A 256 19.58 4.39 -5.29
C HIS A 256 19.35 3.03 -5.95
N ASP A 257 19.82 2.90 -7.20
CA ASP A 257 19.79 1.62 -7.90
C ASP A 257 20.51 0.54 -7.07
N GLY A 258 19.85 -0.61 -6.90
CA GLY A 258 20.39 -1.71 -6.10
C GLY A 258 19.81 -1.80 -4.68
N ASP A 259 19.30 -0.70 -4.14
CA ASP A 259 18.81 -0.65 -2.76
C ASP A 259 17.62 -1.59 -2.52
N VAL A 260 17.57 -2.15 -1.32
CA VAL A 260 16.45 -2.93 -0.82
C VAL A 260 15.73 -2.11 0.24
N ILE A 261 14.44 -1.84 0.02
CA ILE A 261 13.58 -1.16 0.98
C ILE A 261 12.53 -2.13 1.51
N GLU A 262 12.32 -2.09 2.83
CA GLU A 262 11.35 -2.93 3.52
C GLU A 262 10.46 -2.06 4.41
N VAL A 263 9.14 -2.31 4.35
CA VAL A 263 8.14 -1.75 5.27
C VAL A 263 7.49 -2.93 5.99
N GLU A 264 7.73 -3.03 7.28
CA GLU A 264 7.19 -4.05 8.15
C GLU A 264 6.15 -3.43 9.09
N ILE A 265 4.98 -4.06 9.17
CA ILE A 265 3.95 -3.69 10.13
C ILE A 265 3.55 -4.92 10.92
N GLU A 266 3.45 -4.76 12.23
CA GLU A 266 3.02 -5.80 13.16
C GLU A 266 1.72 -6.47 12.70
N HIS A 267 1.63 -7.80 12.86
CA HIS A 267 0.55 -8.67 12.37
C HIS A 267 0.37 -8.76 10.84
N ILE A 268 0.80 -7.76 10.07
CA ILE A 268 0.72 -7.75 8.61
C ILE A 268 1.87 -8.56 8.00
N GLY A 269 3.10 -8.18 8.33
CA GLY A 269 4.33 -8.75 7.75
C GLY A 269 5.16 -7.70 7.02
N THR A 270 6.04 -8.15 6.14
CA THR A 270 7.04 -7.28 5.50
C THR A 270 6.77 -7.11 4.01
N LEU A 271 6.54 -5.87 3.58
CA LEU A 271 6.59 -5.46 2.19
C LEU A 271 8.04 -5.16 1.81
N ARG A 272 8.58 -5.87 0.83
CA ARG A 272 9.97 -5.76 0.40
C ARG A 272 10.02 -5.44 -1.08
N ASN A 273 10.88 -4.51 -1.47
CA ASN A 273 11.09 -4.16 -2.86
C ASN A 273 12.56 -3.83 -3.14
N VAL A 274 12.96 -4.00 -4.39
CA VAL A 274 14.30 -3.63 -4.86
C VAL A 274 14.19 -2.41 -5.76
N VAL A 275 15.01 -1.41 -5.52
CA VAL A 275 15.07 -0.19 -6.32
C VAL A 275 15.88 -0.44 -7.59
N ARG A 276 15.33 0.01 -8.71
CA ARG A 276 15.98 0.00 -10.02
C ARG A 276 15.86 1.36 -10.69
N ASP A 277 16.94 1.80 -11.31
CA ASP A 277 16.90 3.00 -12.14
C ASP A 277 16.07 2.73 -13.40
N SER A 278 15.04 3.56 -13.62
CA SER A 278 14.13 3.45 -14.75
C SER A 278 14.83 3.50 -16.12
N ARG A 279 16.03 4.10 -16.21
CA ARG A 279 16.88 4.09 -17.41
C ARG A 279 17.20 2.71 -17.96
N TYR A 280 17.28 1.70 -17.09
CA TYR A 280 17.64 0.35 -17.50
C TYR A 280 16.46 -0.44 -18.09
N LEU A 281 15.25 0.12 -18.06
CA LEU A 281 14.05 -0.50 -18.61
C LEU A 281 13.67 0.06 -20.00
N THR A 282 14.03 1.31 -20.29
CA THR A 282 13.76 1.95 -21.59
C THR A 282 14.67 1.46 -22.71
N SER A 283 15.78 0.79 -22.40
CA SER A 283 16.69 0.19 -23.38
C SER A 283 16.24 -1.19 -23.90
N SER A 284 15.19 -1.80 -23.32
CA SER A 284 14.72 -3.14 -23.70
C SER A 284 13.20 -3.30 -23.80
N VAL A 285 12.40 -2.28 -23.49
CA VAL A 285 10.93 -2.37 -23.52
C VAL A 285 10.32 -1.30 -24.43
N SER A 286 9.90 -1.71 -25.62
CA SER A 286 8.90 -0.98 -26.40
C SER A 286 7.60 -1.01 -25.62
N TRP A 287 7.08 0.15 -25.21
CA TRP A 287 5.72 0.30 -24.68
C TRP A 287 4.71 -0.01 -25.79
N HIS A 288 4.49 -1.29 -26.09
CA HIS A 288 3.37 -1.72 -26.90
C HIS A 288 2.16 -1.85 -25.98
N ASP A 289 1.36 -0.78 -25.98
CA ASP A 289 -0.05 -0.77 -25.66
C ASP A 289 -0.75 -1.97 -26.34
N GLY A 290 -1.08 -2.98 -25.55
CA GLY A 290 -1.87 -4.14 -25.95
C GLY A 290 -3.38 -3.91 -25.95
N ARG A 291 -3.86 -2.66 -26.08
CA ARG A 291 -5.28 -2.38 -26.29
C ARG A 291 -5.58 -2.31 -27.79
N LYS A 292 -6.02 -3.45 -28.33
CA LYS A 292 -7.02 -3.47 -29.40
C LYS A 292 -8.29 -4.08 -28.85
#